data_AF-A0A3D9JPW0-F1
#
_entry.id   AF-A0A3D9JPW0-F1
#
_cell.length_a   1.000
_cell.length_b   1.000
_cell.length_c   1.000
_cell.angle_alpha   90.00
_cell.angle_beta   90.00
_cell.angle_gamma   90.00
#
_symmetry.space_group_name_H-M   'P 1'
#
loop_
_entity.id
_entity.type
_entity.pdbx_description
1 polymer ?
#
loop_
_entity_poly.entity_id
_entity_poly.type
_entity_poly.pdbx_seq_one_letter_code
_entity_poly.pdbx_strand_id
1 'polypeptide(L)'
;MDVTGKELENYKQKKADLTIELEQIIGEMEAVQERIDQRREFIEARIRTMYMEGQISYLDVLLSANSISDFLDRMDTLTMVVKQDQKMVDQYRLNQTQVEQQKVEIDNKLIQAKSLIYQTEQLKSNLIKQENEKSVLISSLNKKSEAISDISEEQEMNLIRLANKQANLLRQKEEASRTKKVIGSGGNIAWPFDKKYPVTSDFGYRTHPITGEKESFHKGLDIGAPGGTAILAAGSGTVIVAQSMAMLSLLIMGVVYGLCMLIFE
;
A
#
# COMPACT_ATOMS: atom_id res chain seq x y z
N MET A 1 2.71 -3.67 -2.30
CA MET A 1 1.34 -3.41 -1.84
C MET A 1 1.40 -2.95 -0.40
N ASP A 2 0.99 -1.71 -0.17
CA ASP A 2 0.96 -1.05 1.14
C ASP A 2 0.11 -1.85 2.15
N VAL A 3 0.50 -1.85 3.43
CA VAL A 3 -0.12 -2.63 4.52
C VAL A 3 -1.62 -2.30 4.62
N THR A 4 -1.94 -1.02 4.49
CA THR A 4 -3.30 -0.48 4.57
C THR A 4 -4.20 -0.94 3.40
N GLY A 5 -3.62 -1.18 2.23
CA GLY A 5 -4.34 -1.74 1.08
C GLY A 5 -4.74 -3.19 1.29
N LYS A 6 -3.89 -3.99 1.95
CA LYS A 6 -4.19 -5.37 2.33
C LYS A 6 -5.29 -5.44 3.39
N GLU A 7 -5.28 -4.52 4.36
CA GLU A 7 -6.32 -4.44 5.38
C GLU A 7 -7.68 -4.08 4.80
N LEU A 8 -7.74 -3.12 3.86
CA LEU A 8 -8.99 -2.77 3.18
C LEU A 8 -9.57 -3.96 2.40
N GLU A 9 -8.72 -4.74 1.74
CA GLU A 9 -9.16 -5.93 1.00
C GLU A 9 -9.66 -7.04 1.95
N ASN A 10 -8.98 -7.24 3.08
CA ASN A 10 -9.45 -8.15 4.12
C ASN A 10 -10.84 -7.75 4.66
N TYR A 11 -11.06 -6.46 4.91
CA TYR A 11 -12.37 -5.98 5.35
C TYR A 11 -13.46 -6.15 4.30
N LYS A 12 -13.15 -5.97 3.01
CA LYS A 12 -14.10 -6.27 1.93
C LYS A 12 -14.46 -7.76 1.89
N GLN A 13 -13.47 -8.64 2.01
CA GLN A 13 -13.71 -10.08 2.00
C GLN A 13 -14.58 -10.49 3.18
N LYS A 14 -14.22 -10.07 4.40
CA LYS A 14 -15.03 -10.32 5.61
C LYS A 14 -16.48 -9.83 5.47
N LYS A 15 -16.69 -8.68 4.82
CA LYS A 15 -18.03 -8.16 4.58
C LYS A 15 -18.81 -9.05 3.61
N ALA A 16 -18.17 -9.51 2.54
CA ALA A 16 -18.78 -10.42 1.57
C ALA A 16 -19.13 -11.77 2.22
N ASP A 17 -18.20 -12.36 2.97
CA ASP A 17 -18.42 -13.61 3.68
C ASP A 17 -19.60 -13.49 4.67
N LEU A 18 -19.64 -12.40 5.44
CA LEU A 18 -20.72 -12.15 6.40
C LEU A 18 -22.08 -11.95 5.71
N THR A 19 -22.11 -11.34 4.53
CA THR A 19 -23.33 -11.22 3.72
C THR A 19 -23.84 -12.59 3.27
N ILE A 20 -22.94 -13.45 2.77
CA ILE A 20 -23.29 -14.82 2.35
C ILE A 20 -23.83 -15.63 3.54
N GLU A 21 -23.16 -15.56 4.69
CA GLU A 21 -23.62 -16.24 5.91
C GLU A 21 -24.99 -15.75 6.37
N LEU A 22 -25.26 -14.44 6.30
CA LEU A 22 -26.57 -13.87 6.63
C LEU A 22 -27.65 -14.35 5.68
N GLU A 23 -27.39 -14.36 4.37
CA GLU A 23 -28.33 -14.87 3.36
C GLU A 23 -28.66 -16.35 3.59
N GLN A 24 -27.64 -17.16 3.91
CA GLN A 24 -27.84 -18.57 4.23
C GLN A 24 -28.72 -18.76 5.48
N ILE A 25 -28.42 -18.07 6.58
CA ILE A 25 -29.18 -18.21 7.82
C ILE A 25 -30.62 -17.72 7.65
N ILE A 26 -30.83 -16.62 6.91
CA ILE A 26 -32.18 -16.12 6.61
C ILE A 26 -32.95 -17.17 5.80
N GLY A 27 -32.34 -17.74 4.75
CA GLY A 27 -32.99 -18.77 3.94
C GLY A 27 -33.31 -20.05 4.75
N GLU A 28 -32.40 -20.49 5.62
CA GLU A 28 -32.65 -21.62 6.51
C GLU A 28 -33.77 -21.32 7.51
N MET A 29 -33.79 -20.11 8.08
CA MET A 29 -34.83 -19.66 9.01
C MET A 29 -36.20 -19.59 8.33
N GLU A 30 -36.28 -19.08 7.10
CA GLU A 30 -37.52 -19.06 6.31
C GLU A 30 -38.05 -20.48 6.05
N ALA A 31 -37.18 -21.42 5.68
CA ALA A 31 -37.55 -22.82 5.51
C ALA A 31 -37.98 -23.51 6.82
N VAL A 32 -37.42 -23.12 7.97
CA VAL A 32 -37.91 -23.59 9.29
C VAL A 32 -39.27 -22.96 9.61
N GLN A 33 -39.46 -21.67 9.31
CA GLN A 33 -40.71 -20.95 9.54
C GLN A 33 -41.86 -21.54 8.74
N GLU A 34 -41.63 -21.88 7.47
CA GLU A 34 -42.64 -22.57 6.65
C GLU A 34 -43.04 -23.93 7.26
N ARG A 35 -42.06 -24.69 7.78
CA ARG A 35 -42.33 -25.95 8.49
C ARG A 35 -43.11 -25.74 9.78
N ILE A 36 -42.92 -24.63 10.48
CA ILE A 36 -43.71 -24.25 11.66
C ILE A 36 -45.15 -23.98 11.24
N ASP A 37 -45.37 -23.22 10.16
CA ASP A 37 -46.70 -22.87 9.67
C ASP A 37 -47.49 -24.10 9.22
N GLN A 38 -46.88 -24.97 8.41
CA GLN A 38 -47.49 -26.24 7.98
C GLN A 38 -47.87 -27.14 9.17
N ARG A 39 -47.01 -27.20 10.19
CA ARG A 39 -47.30 -27.99 11.40
C ARG A 39 -48.37 -27.36 12.27
N ARG A 40 -48.39 -26.04 12.38
CA ARG A 40 -49.45 -25.32 13.09
C ARG A 40 -50.80 -25.64 12.49
N GLU A 41 -50.93 -25.56 11.17
CA GLU A 41 -52.20 -25.88 10.48
C GLU A 41 -52.67 -27.30 10.76
N PHE A 42 -51.77 -28.28 10.71
CA PHE A 42 -52.15 -29.67 10.99
C PHE A 42 -52.52 -29.89 12.47
N ILE A 43 -51.80 -29.27 13.42
CA ILE A 43 -52.18 -29.31 14.85
C ILE A 43 -53.53 -28.65 15.07
N GLU A 44 -53.79 -27.48 14.46
CA GLU A 44 -55.07 -26.78 14.57
C GLU A 44 -56.23 -27.59 13.99
N ALA A 45 -56.02 -28.23 12.83
CA ALA A 45 -56.98 -29.14 12.24
C ALA A 45 -57.28 -30.32 13.18
N ARG A 46 -56.22 -30.93 13.76
CA ARG A 46 -56.35 -32.05 14.71
C ARG A 46 -57.13 -31.65 15.97
N ILE A 47 -56.80 -30.51 16.57
CA ILE A 47 -57.50 -29.97 17.74
C ILE A 47 -58.97 -29.68 17.41
N ARG A 48 -59.24 -29.12 16.23
CA ARG A 48 -60.60 -28.87 15.76
C ARG A 48 -61.38 -30.17 15.60
N THR A 49 -60.81 -31.21 15.00
CA THR A 49 -61.45 -32.53 14.90
C THR A 49 -61.76 -33.10 16.28
N MET A 50 -60.80 -33.06 17.21
CA MET A 50 -61.01 -33.50 18.60
C MET A 50 -62.14 -32.73 19.30
N TYR A 51 -62.33 -31.45 18.98
CA TYR A 51 -63.41 -30.63 19.52
C TYR A 51 -64.76 -30.92 18.86
N MET A 52 -64.80 -31.04 17.52
CA MET A 52 -66.03 -31.17 16.72
C MET A 52 -66.63 -32.58 16.77
N GLU A 53 -65.81 -33.62 16.89
CA GLU A 53 -66.26 -35.00 17.06
C GLU A 53 -66.86 -35.26 18.45
N GLY A 54 -66.83 -34.24 19.34
CA GLY A 54 -67.40 -34.30 20.67
C GLY A 54 -66.64 -35.25 21.60
N GLN A 55 -67.13 -35.40 22.83
CA GLN A 55 -66.52 -36.23 23.89
C GLN A 55 -66.54 -37.76 23.59
N ILE A 56 -66.37 -38.23 22.35
CA ILE A 56 -66.04 -39.65 22.15
C ILE A 56 -64.63 -39.81 22.69
N SER A 57 -64.55 -40.26 23.94
CA SER A 57 -63.28 -40.47 24.60
C SER A 57 -62.51 -41.53 23.82
N TYR A 58 -61.18 -41.45 23.77
CA TYR A 58 -60.36 -42.59 23.34
C TYR A 58 -60.77 -43.88 24.07
N LEU A 59 -61.27 -43.73 25.30
CA LEU A 59 -61.86 -44.81 26.08
C LEU A 59 -63.14 -45.38 25.46
N ASP A 60 -64.01 -44.57 24.86
CA ASP A 60 -65.23 -45.04 24.18
C ASP A 60 -64.92 -45.77 22.86
N VAL A 61 -63.90 -45.31 22.13
CA VAL A 61 -63.41 -46.00 20.92
C VAL A 61 -62.82 -47.37 21.26
N LEU A 62 -62.12 -47.48 22.41
CA LEU A 62 -61.60 -48.74 22.91
C LEU A 62 -62.72 -49.65 23.44
N LEU A 63 -63.65 -49.12 24.23
CA LEU A 63 -64.73 -49.89 24.86
C LEU A 63 -65.83 -50.33 23.87
N SER A 64 -65.90 -49.73 22.68
CA SER A 64 -66.78 -50.15 21.58
C SER A 64 -66.19 -51.27 20.71
N ALA A 65 -65.10 -51.90 21.12
CA ALA A 65 -64.51 -53.04 20.42
C ALA A 65 -65.42 -54.28 20.48
N ASN A 66 -65.50 -55.03 19.39
CA ASN A 66 -66.36 -56.23 19.28
C ASN A 66 -65.70 -57.50 19.84
N SER A 67 -64.38 -57.47 20.11
CA SER A 67 -63.61 -58.57 20.65
C SER A 67 -62.32 -58.07 21.32
N ILE A 68 -61.65 -58.95 22.08
CA ILE A 68 -60.35 -58.66 22.70
C ILE A 68 -59.26 -58.40 21.64
N SER A 69 -59.31 -59.06 20.49
CA SER A 69 -58.36 -58.81 19.39
C SER A 69 -58.58 -57.41 18.80
N ASP A 70 -59.83 -57.05 18.49
CA ASP A 70 -60.20 -55.71 17.99
C ASP A 70 -59.82 -54.62 18.99
N PHE A 71 -59.99 -54.87 20.29
CA PHE A 71 -59.55 -53.95 21.35
C PHE A 71 -58.03 -53.71 21.31
N LEU A 72 -57.22 -54.78 21.20
CA LEU A 72 -55.77 -54.67 21.16
C LEU A 72 -55.27 -53.96 19.89
N ASP A 73 -55.86 -54.26 18.73
CA ASP A 73 -55.54 -53.59 17.46
C ASP A 73 -55.85 -52.08 17.51
N ARG A 74 -57.00 -51.71 18.09
CA ARG A 74 -57.36 -50.30 18.33
C ARG A 74 -56.42 -49.62 19.32
N MET A 75 -56.03 -50.31 20.40
CA MET A 75 -55.10 -49.78 21.39
C MET A 75 -53.73 -49.48 20.78
N ASP A 76 -53.20 -50.38 19.95
CA ASP A 76 -51.94 -50.18 19.25
C ASP A 76 -52.03 -49.02 18.25
N THR A 77 -53.13 -48.94 17.51
CA THR A 77 -53.40 -47.85 16.57
C THR A 77 -53.48 -46.50 17.29
N LEU A 78 -54.24 -46.40 18.38
CA LEU A 78 -54.34 -45.18 19.18
C LEU A 78 -53.00 -44.78 19.79
N THR A 79 -52.23 -45.75 20.27
CA THR A 79 -50.87 -45.50 20.79
C THR A 79 -49.95 -44.93 19.71
N MET A 80 -50.06 -45.43 18.47
CA MET A 80 -49.31 -44.90 17.33
C MET A 80 -49.70 -43.45 17.02
N VAL A 81 -51.00 -43.15 17.00
CA VAL A 81 -51.52 -41.78 16.78
C VAL A 81 -51.04 -40.82 17.86
N VAL A 82 -51.16 -41.20 19.15
CA VAL A 82 -50.71 -40.36 20.27
C VAL A 82 -49.20 -40.10 20.21
N LYS A 83 -48.39 -41.12 19.89
CA LYS A 83 -46.94 -40.94 19.70
C LYS A 83 -46.61 -39.99 18.56
N GLN A 84 -47.34 -40.06 17.46
CA GLN A 84 -47.16 -39.16 16.32
C GLN A 84 -47.56 -37.72 16.67
N ASP A 85 -48.70 -37.54 17.35
CA ASP A 85 -49.17 -36.23 17.83
C ASP A 85 -48.16 -35.60 18.80
N GLN A 86 -47.63 -36.39 19.75
CA GLN A 86 -46.58 -35.94 20.68
C GLN A 86 -45.31 -35.52 19.94
N LYS A 87 -44.80 -36.38 19.04
CA LYS A 87 -43.61 -36.09 18.23
C LYS A 87 -43.79 -34.79 17.43
N MET A 88 -44.98 -34.57 16.88
CA MET A 88 -45.27 -33.37 16.09
C MET A 88 -45.22 -32.09 16.95
N VAL A 89 -45.80 -32.12 18.15
CA VAL A 89 -45.74 -31.00 19.10
C VAL A 89 -44.31 -30.73 19.56
N ASP A 90 -43.53 -31.78 19.85
CA ASP A 90 -42.14 -31.66 20.26
C ASP A 90 -41.29 -31.05 19.14
N GLN A 91 -41.47 -31.50 17.90
CA GLN A 91 -40.77 -30.94 16.76
C GLN A 91 -41.23 -29.50 16.44
N TYR A 92 -42.50 -29.14 16.68
CA TYR A 92 -42.98 -27.76 16.56
C TYR A 92 -42.27 -26.84 17.57
N ARG A 93 -42.19 -27.24 18.83
CA ARG A 93 -41.46 -26.50 19.89
C ARG A 93 -39.98 -26.35 19.57
N LEU A 94 -39.35 -27.43 19.09
CA LEU A 94 -37.95 -27.42 18.68
C LEU A 94 -37.72 -26.40 17.56
N ASN A 95 -38.55 -26.43 16.51
CA ASN A 95 -38.44 -25.48 15.40
C ASN A 95 -38.63 -24.03 15.88
N GLN A 96 -39.57 -23.76 16.80
CA GLN A 96 -39.72 -22.43 17.39
C GLN A 96 -38.45 -21.96 18.10
N THR A 97 -37.82 -22.84 18.87
CA THR A 97 -36.54 -22.53 19.53
C THR A 97 -35.43 -22.30 18.53
N GLN A 98 -35.37 -23.08 17.44
CA GLN A 98 -34.40 -22.88 16.36
C GLN A 98 -34.55 -21.51 15.69
N VAL A 99 -35.77 -21.10 15.37
CA VAL A 99 -36.02 -19.76 14.79
C VAL A 99 -35.60 -18.66 15.75
N GLU A 100 -35.85 -18.80 17.05
CA GLU A 100 -35.43 -17.80 18.03
C GLU A 100 -33.90 -17.71 18.14
N GLN A 101 -33.22 -18.85 18.11
CA GLN A 101 -31.76 -18.90 18.07
C GLN A 101 -31.19 -18.24 16.80
N GLN A 102 -31.78 -18.54 15.64
CA GLN A 102 -31.38 -17.96 14.36
C GLN A 102 -31.59 -16.44 14.33
N LYS A 103 -32.69 -15.93 14.91
CA LYS A 103 -32.92 -14.48 15.05
C LYS A 103 -31.83 -13.79 15.87
N VAL A 104 -31.48 -14.36 17.03
CA VAL A 104 -30.39 -13.85 17.87
C VAL A 104 -29.06 -13.89 17.12
N GLU A 105 -28.80 -14.94 16.34
CA GLU A 105 -27.60 -15.03 15.51
C GLU A 105 -27.57 -13.96 14.42
N ILE A 106 -28.69 -13.73 13.72
CA ILE A 106 -28.83 -12.67 12.73
C ILE A 106 -28.55 -11.30 13.36
N ASP A 107 -29.14 -11.00 14.51
CA ASP A 107 -28.91 -9.72 15.21
C ASP A 107 -27.43 -9.52 15.56
N ASN A 108 -26.76 -10.56 16.06
CA ASN A 108 -25.34 -10.53 16.34
C ASN A 108 -24.50 -10.29 15.09
N LYS A 109 -24.82 -10.97 13.98
CA LYS A 109 -24.13 -10.78 12.69
C LYS A 109 -24.38 -9.38 12.12
N LEU A 110 -25.57 -8.81 12.29
CA LEU A 110 -25.87 -7.43 11.91
C LEU A 110 -25.06 -6.41 12.72
N ILE A 111 -24.86 -6.64 14.02
CA ILE A 111 -23.99 -5.80 14.86
C ILE A 111 -22.54 -5.88 14.36
N GLN A 112 -22.05 -7.08 14.04
CA GLN A 112 -20.71 -7.27 13.48
C GLN A 112 -20.55 -6.54 12.14
N ALA A 113 -21.55 -6.64 11.25
CA ALA A 113 -21.55 -5.96 9.96
C ALA A 113 -21.47 -4.43 10.12
N LYS A 114 -22.26 -3.85 11.04
CA LYS A 114 -22.22 -2.42 11.34
C LYS A 114 -20.84 -1.98 11.86
N SER A 115 -20.25 -2.75 12.77
CA SER A 115 -18.90 -2.49 13.29
C SER A 115 -17.85 -2.53 12.17
N LEU A 116 -17.95 -3.51 11.27
CA LEU A 116 -17.03 -3.67 10.15
C LEU A 116 -17.10 -2.49 9.16
N ILE A 117 -18.31 -2.02 8.88
CA ILE A 117 -18.55 -0.84 8.03
C ILE A 117 -17.90 0.39 8.66
N TYR A 118 -18.13 0.62 9.96
CA TYR A 118 -17.54 1.74 10.68
C TYR A 118 -15.99 1.71 10.65
N GLN A 119 -15.39 0.55 10.92
CA GLN A 119 -13.94 0.37 10.86
C GLN A 119 -13.39 0.65 9.45
N THR A 120 -14.10 0.20 8.42
CA THR A 120 -13.73 0.44 7.01
C THR A 120 -13.76 1.93 6.67
N GLU A 121 -14.76 2.67 7.14
CA GLU A 121 -14.87 4.12 6.92
C GLU A 121 -13.76 4.89 7.64
N GLN A 122 -13.44 4.51 8.88
CA GLN A 122 -12.32 5.10 9.62
C GLN A 122 -10.99 4.86 8.89
N LEU A 123 -10.75 3.64 8.42
CA LEU A 123 -9.53 3.30 7.68
C LEU A 123 -9.41 4.12 6.38
N LYS A 124 -10.51 4.24 5.62
CA LYS A 124 -10.54 5.07 4.40
C LYS A 124 -10.28 6.55 4.69
N SER A 125 -10.85 7.09 5.77
CA SER A 125 -10.62 8.47 6.19
C SER A 125 -9.15 8.71 6.54
N ASN A 126 -8.54 7.79 7.29
CA ASN A 126 -7.12 7.87 7.64
C ASN A 126 -6.21 7.76 6.41
N LEU A 127 -6.55 6.89 5.45
CA LEU A 127 -5.84 6.79 4.18
C LEU A 127 -5.84 8.11 3.39
N ILE A 128 -7.00 8.75 3.29
CA ILE A 128 -7.12 10.04 2.59
C ILE A 128 -6.27 11.12 3.29
N LYS A 129 -6.24 11.14 4.63
CA LYS A 129 -5.36 12.06 5.39
C LYS A 129 -3.89 11.81 5.08
N GLN A 130 -3.44 10.55 5.13
CA GLN A 130 -2.06 10.19 4.84
C GLN A 130 -1.66 10.52 3.39
N GLU A 131 -2.56 10.32 2.43
CA GLU A 131 -2.32 10.67 1.04
C GLU A 131 -2.15 12.19 0.84
N ASN A 132 -2.99 12.99 1.50
CA ASN A 132 -2.87 14.45 1.49
C ASN A 132 -1.57 14.92 2.16
N GLU A 133 -1.22 14.37 3.32
CA GLU A 133 0.04 14.66 4.01
C GLU A 133 1.26 14.33 3.14
N LYS A 134 1.24 13.17 2.48
CA LYS A 134 2.30 12.76 1.54
C LYS A 134 2.40 13.70 0.35
N SER A 135 1.28 14.12 -0.23
CA SER A 135 1.25 15.08 -1.35
C SER A 135 1.85 16.44 -0.97
N VAL A 136 1.50 16.94 0.22
CA VAL A 136 2.07 18.18 0.79
C VAL A 136 3.57 18.01 1.03
N LEU A 137 4.00 16.88 1.60
CA LEU A 137 5.40 16.59 1.85
C LEU A 137 6.21 16.54 0.54
N ILE A 138 5.71 15.85 -0.48
CA ILE A 138 6.33 15.80 -1.81
C ILE A 138 6.47 17.22 -2.39
N SER A 139 5.41 18.03 -2.31
CA SER A 139 5.45 19.42 -2.77
C SER A 139 6.49 20.26 -2.03
N SER A 140 6.64 20.05 -0.71
CA SER A 140 7.65 20.72 0.10
C SER A 140 9.08 20.27 -0.20
N LEU A 141 9.28 18.97 -0.47
CA LEU A 141 10.58 18.41 -0.83
C LEU A 141 11.00 18.88 -2.22
N ASN A 142 10.08 18.94 -3.18
CA ASN A 142 10.36 19.48 -4.51
C ASN A 142 10.80 20.94 -4.43
N LYS A 143 10.09 21.79 -3.66
CA LYS A 143 10.49 23.18 -3.43
C LYS A 143 11.87 23.31 -2.78
N LYS A 144 12.19 22.46 -1.81
CA LYS A 144 13.51 22.43 -1.17
C LYS A 144 14.59 21.97 -2.15
N SER A 145 14.31 20.98 -2.98
CA SER A 145 15.22 20.49 -4.01
C SER A 145 15.54 21.58 -5.04
N GLU A 146 14.52 22.29 -5.53
CA GLU A 146 14.67 23.41 -6.46
C GLU A 146 15.51 24.54 -5.84
N ALA A 147 15.20 24.94 -4.61
CA ALA A 147 15.99 25.95 -3.89
C ALA A 147 17.46 25.53 -3.67
N ILE A 148 17.73 24.24 -3.45
CA ILE A 148 19.10 23.73 -3.33
C ILE A 148 19.83 23.81 -4.68
N SER A 149 19.16 23.46 -5.78
CA SER A 149 19.73 23.58 -7.13
C SER A 149 20.08 25.04 -7.46
N ASP A 150 19.17 25.98 -7.20
CA ASP A 150 19.40 27.42 -7.43
C ASP A 150 20.60 27.95 -6.62
N ILE A 151 20.70 27.56 -5.35
CA ILE A 151 21.83 27.92 -4.49
C ILE A 151 23.15 27.34 -5.03
N SER A 152 23.13 26.09 -5.50
CA SER A 152 24.31 25.44 -6.08
C SER A 152 24.81 26.16 -7.33
N GLU A 153 23.90 26.55 -8.22
CA GLU A 153 24.24 27.31 -9.44
C GLU A 153 24.79 28.71 -9.10
N GLU A 154 24.20 29.41 -8.14
CA GLU A 154 24.69 30.72 -7.70
C GLU A 154 26.10 30.62 -7.09
N GLN A 155 26.35 29.59 -6.27
CA GLN A 155 27.65 29.34 -5.69
C GLN A 155 28.71 29.05 -6.75
N GLU A 156 28.39 28.24 -7.76
CA GLU A 156 29.30 27.93 -8.87
C GLU A 156 29.65 29.18 -9.69
N MET A 157 28.65 30.02 -10.00
CA MET A 157 28.86 31.29 -10.70
C MET A 157 29.71 32.28 -9.89
N ASN A 158 29.52 32.32 -8.58
CA ASN A 158 30.32 33.15 -7.68
C ASN A 158 31.78 32.69 -7.61
N LEU A 159 32.03 31.38 -7.58
CA LEU A 159 33.36 30.78 -7.64
C LEU A 159 34.07 31.10 -8.95
N ILE A 160 33.40 30.94 -10.09
CA ILE A 160 33.95 31.29 -11.41
C ILE A 160 34.31 32.78 -11.45
N ARG A 161 33.46 33.66 -10.94
CA ARG A 161 33.71 35.11 -10.87
C ARG A 161 34.91 35.46 -10.00
N LEU A 162 35.03 34.83 -8.83
CA LEU A 162 36.18 35.01 -7.92
C LEU A 162 37.48 34.52 -8.56
N ALA A 163 37.46 33.33 -9.18
CA ALA A 163 38.61 32.76 -9.89
C ALA A 163 39.07 33.68 -11.04
N ASN A 164 38.13 34.20 -11.85
CA ASN A 164 38.43 35.15 -12.92
C ASN A 164 39.03 36.47 -12.39
N LYS A 165 38.47 37.01 -11.29
CA LYS A 165 38.99 38.22 -10.66
C LYS A 165 40.42 38.02 -10.14
N GLN A 166 40.67 36.88 -9.51
CA GLN A 166 42.01 36.53 -9.01
C GLN A 166 43.01 36.31 -10.14
N ALA A 167 42.62 35.63 -11.23
CA ALA A 167 43.46 35.45 -12.40
C ALA A 167 43.83 36.80 -13.06
N ASN A 168 42.88 37.74 -13.16
CA ASN A 168 43.14 39.06 -13.70
C ASN A 168 44.08 39.89 -12.82
N LEU A 169 43.92 39.84 -11.50
CA LEU A 169 44.84 40.52 -10.56
C LEU A 169 46.25 39.93 -10.63
N LEU A 170 46.37 38.61 -10.80
CA LEU A 170 47.66 37.95 -10.99
C LEU A 170 48.30 38.34 -12.31
N ARG A 171 47.55 38.43 -13.41
CA ARG A 171 48.05 38.95 -14.70
C ARG A 171 48.55 40.38 -14.58
N GLN A 172 47.77 41.25 -13.94
CA GLN A 172 48.18 42.64 -13.69
C GLN A 172 49.44 42.72 -12.81
N LYS A 173 49.55 41.87 -11.80
CA LYS A 173 50.75 41.77 -10.95
C LYS A 173 51.96 41.24 -11.74
N GLU A 174 51.76 40.24 -12.59
CA GLU A 174 52.80 39.71 -13.47
C GLU A 174 53.25 40.74 -14.49
N GLU A 175 52.31 41.45 -15.14
CA GLU A 175 52.56 42.56 -16.07
C GLU A 175 53.31 43.71 -15.38
N ALA A 176 52.92 44.08 -14.16
CA ALA A 176 53.62 45.08 -13.35
C ALA A 176 55.01 44.61 -12.86
N SER A 177 55.26 43.30 -12.82
CA SER A 177 56.54 42.70 -12.40
C SER A 177 57.45 42.26 -13.56
N ARG A 178 57.00 42.35 -14.82
CA ARG A 178 57.74 41.81 -15.96
C ARG A 178 58.67 42.81 -16.61
N THR A 179 59.92 42.77 -16.13
CA THR A 179 61.14 43.00 -16.91
C THR A 179 61.65 41.70 -17.57
N LYS A 180 60.77 40.79 -18.04
CA LYS A 180 61.19 39.63 -18.85
C LYS A 180 60.05 39.04 -19.67
N LYS A 181 60.32 38.95 -20.97
CA LYS A 181 59.47 38.45 -22.05
C LYS A 181 59.37 36.92 -21.98
N VAL A 182 58.16 36.39 -21.76
CA VAL A 182 57.84 34.98 -22.04
C VAL A 182 56.79 34.97 -23.15
N ILE A 183 57.22 34.53 -24.33
CA ILE A 183 56.41 34.31 -25.53
C ILE A 183 55.64 33.01 -25.30
N GLY A 184 54.31 33.09 -25.19
CA GLY A 184 53.43 31.92 -25.04
C GLY A 184 53.35 31.13 -26.34
N SER A 185 54.17 30.10 -26.46
CA SER A 185 53.99 28.99 -27.38
C SER A 185 52.89 28.07 -26.82
N GLY A 186 51.94 27.65 -27.66
CA GLY A 186 50.86 26.72 -27.29
C GLY A 186 51.43 25.47 -26.63
N GLY A 187 51.26 25.36 -25.31
CA GLY A 187 51.87 24.30 -24.50
C GLY A 187 51.21 22.95 -24.74
N ASN A 188 52.04 21.91 -24.91
CA ASN A 188 51.61 20.53 -24.83
C ASN A 188 51.00 20.27 -23.44
N ILE A 189 49.70 20.00 -23.39
CA ILE A 189 49.00 19.63 -22.15
C ILE A 189 49.34 18.16 -21.86
N ALA A 190 49.95 17.90 -20.71
CA ALA A 190 50.28 16.58 -20.23
C ALA A 190 49.03 15.86 -19.70
N TRP A 191 49.01 14.54 -19.84
CA TRP A 191 47.97 13.71 -19.24
C TRP A 191 48.03 13.83 -17.70
N PRO A 192 46.90 14.00 -16.99
CA PRO A 192 46.89 14.35 -15.56
C PRO A 192 47.21 13.18 -14.61
N PHE A 193 47.65 12.04 -15.14
CA PHE A 193 47.98 10.84 -14.40
C PHE A 193 49.31 10.25 -14.85
N ASP A 194 49.94 9.47 -13.98
CA ASP A 194 51.18 8.72 -14.24
C ASP A 194 51.05 7.71 -15.39
N LYS A 195 49.83 7.23 -15.66
CA LYS A 195 49.47 6.34 -16.77
C LYS A 195 48.09 6.68 -17.35
N LYS A 196 47.79 6.11 -18.52
CA LYS A 196 46.46 6.26 -19.13
C LYS A 196 45.42 5.42 -18.40
N TYR A 197 44.31 6.06 -18.03
CA TYR A 197 43.12 5.43 -17.46
C TYR A 197 41.96 5.56 -18.45
N PRO A 198 40.95 4.67 -18.38
CA PRO A 198 39.81 4.71 -19.28
C PRO A 198 39.00 5.99 -19.09
N VAL A 199 38.60 6.61 -20.21
CA VAL A 199 37.57 7.64 -20.21
C VAL A 199 36.23 6.96 -19.96
N THR A 200 35.53 7.38 -18.91
CA THR A 200 34.22 6.86 -18.54
C THR A 200 33.09 7.70 -19.13
N SER A 201 33.35 8.98 -19.42
CA SER A 201 32.40 9.90 -20.05
C SER A 201 33.15 10.95 -20.87
N ASP A 202 32.81 11.05 -22.15
CA ASP A 202 33.39 12.04 -23.06
C ASP A 202 32.83 13.45 -22.84
N PHE A 203 33.55 14.44 -23.36
CA PHE A 203 33.06 15.81 -23.47
C PHE A 203 31.98 15.93 -24.56
N GLY A 204 30.90 16.65 -24.27
CA GLY A 204 29.84 16.95 -25.24
C GLY A 204 28.45 16.48 -24.82
N TYR A 205 27.53 16.43 -25.78
CA TYR A 205 26.13 16.08 -25.53
C TYR A 205 25.97 14.60 -25.20
N ARG A 206 25.32 14.29 -24.08
CA ARG A 206 25.00 12.94 -23.61
C ARG A 206 23.59 12.86 -23.03
N THR A 207 23.13 11.65 -22.80
CA THR A 207 21.95 11.43 -21.95
C THR A 207 22.42 11.42 -20.50
N HIS A 208 21.79 12.22 -19.64
CA HIS A 208 22.20 12.34 -18.25
C HIS A 208 22.00 10.99 -17.53
N PRO A 209 23.06 10.40 -16.92
CA PRO A 209 23.01 9.03 -16.41
C PRO A 209 22.06 8.82 -15.22
N ILE A 210 21.78 9.89 -14.46
CA ILE A 210 20.87 9.86 -13.29
C ILE A 210 19.45 10.31 -13.64
N THR A 211 19.28 11.47 -14.29
CA THR A 211 17.96 12.06 -14.58
C THR A 211 17.33 11.55 -15.87
N GLY A 212 18.09 10.90 -16.77
CA GLY A 212 17.61 10.41 -18.06
C GLY A 212 17.36 11.49 -19.12
N GLU A 213 17.72 12.74 -18.82
CA GLU A 213 17.54 13.87 -19.73
C GLU A 213 18.38 13.71 -20.99
N LYS A 214 17.75 13.82 -22.16
CA LYS A 214 18.42 13.76 -23.46
C LYS A 214 19.08 15.10 -23.75
N GLU A 215 20.26 15.07 -24.38
CA GLU A 215 21.03 16.28 -24.75
C GLU A 215 21.59 17.10 -23.57
N SER A 216 21.85 16.46 -22.44
CA SER A 216 22.62 17.07 -21.36
C SER A 216 24.08 17.28 -21.81
N PHE A 217 24.58 18.52 -21.74
CA PHE A 217 25.93 18.86 -22.20
C PHE A 217 26.98 18.67 -21.09
N HIS A 218 27.89 17.72 -21.29
CA HIS A 218 29.00 17.45 -20.39
C HIS A 218 30.17 18.39 -20.68
N LYS A 219 30.51 19.27 -19.73
CA LYS A 219 31.57 20.28 -19.85
C LYS A 219 32.97 19.75 -19.50
N GLY A 220 33.10 18.46 -19.21
CA GLY A 220 34.34 17.82 -18.76
C GLY A 220 34.66 16.51 -19.47
N LEU A 221 35.75 15.87 -19.07
CA LEU A 221 36.15 14.53 -19.49
C LEU A 221 36.31 13.69 -18.21
N ASP A 222 35.51 12.63 -18.06
CA ASP A 222 35.56 11.80 -16.86
C ASP A 222 36.51 10.62 -17.10
N ILE A 223 37.45 10.43 -16.17
CA ILE A 223 38.50 9.42 -16.27
C ILE A 223 38.44 8.51 -15.04
N GLY A 224 38.21 7.21 -15.24
CA GLY A 224 38.09 6.22 -14.17
C GLY A 224 39.43 5.73 -13.65
N ALA A 225 39.97 6.37 -12.61
CA ALA A 225 41.19 5.94 -11.91
C ALA A 225 40.86 5.34 -10.52
N PRO A 226 41.64 4.35 -10.01
CA PRO A 226 41.49 3.86 -8.65
C PRO A 226 41.66 4.97 -7.60
N GLY A 227 40.88 4.90 -6.52
CA GLY A 227 40.97 5.86 -5.41
C GLY A 227 42.39 5.95 -4.84
N GLY A 228 42.86 7.17 -4.56
CA GLY A 228 44.22 7.45 -4.07
C GLY A 228 45.29 7.62 -5.15
N THR A 229 44.94 7.53 -6.44
CA THR A 229 45.86 7.81 -7.54
C THR A 229 46.31 9.28 -7.50
N ALA A 230 47.62 9.53 -7.59
CA ALA A 230 48.16 10.88 -7.62
C ALA A 230 47.79 11.63 -8.90
N ILE A 231 47.47 12.92 -8.76
CA ILE A 231 47.04 13.78 -9.85
C ILE A 231 48.16 14.75 -10.17
N LEU A 232 48.58 14.74 -11.42
CA LEU A 232 49.71 15.53 -11.91
C LEU A 232 49.21 16.80 -12.58
N ALA A 233 49.99 17.87 -12.46
CA ALA A 233 49.71 19.11 -13.17
C ALA A 233 49.82 18.87 -14.69
N ALA A 234 48.73 19.13 -15.41
CA ALA A 234 48.67 19.00 -16.87
C ALA A 234 49.55 20.04 -17.60
N GLY A 235 50.05 21.06 -16.89
CA GLY A 235 50.98 22.06 -17.41
C GLY A 235 51.58 22.89 -16.27
N SER A 236 52.58 23.70 -16.59
CA SER A 236 53.22 24.59 -15.62
C SER A 236 52.29 25.73 -15.18
N GLY A 237 52.15 25.93 -13.88
CA GLY A 237 51.67 27.18 -13.29
C GLY A 237 51.30 27.04 -11.82
N THR A 238 50.53 27.99 -11.31
CA THR A 238 50.28 28.16 -9.87
C THR A 238 48.81 27.88 -9.54
N VAL A 239 48.58 27.09 -8.50
CA VAL A 239 47.23 26.79 -7.96
C VAL A 239 46.62 28.05 -7.37
N ILE A 240 45.44 28.45 -7.88
CA ILE A 240 44.72 29.64 -7.39
C ILE A 240 43.51 29.33 -6.51
N VAL A 241 42.98 28.11 -6.56
CA VAL A 241 41.83 27.63 -5.76
C VAL A 241 42.12 26.18 -5.32
N ALA A 242 41.66 25.80 -4.13
CA ALA A 242 41.64 24.41 -3.67
C ALA A 242 40.56 24.26 -2.59
N GLN A 243 39.46 23.56 -2.89
CA GLN A 243 38.33 23.41 -1.95
C GLN A 243 37.69 22.02 -2.08
N SER A 244 37.03 21.57 -1.01
CA SER A 244 36.15 20.40 -0.97
C SER A 244 34.70 20.85 -1.14
N MET A 245 33.96 20.28 -2.11
CA MET A 245 32.51 20.49 -2.27
C MET A 245 31.74 19.34 -1.60
N ALA A 246 30.57 19.64 -1.04
CA ALA A 246 29.83 18.73 -0.15
C ALA A 246 29.14 17.55 -0.86
N MET A 247 29.08 17.56 -2.20
CA MET A 247 28.45 16.51 -3.01
C MET A 247 29.42 15.83 -3.99
N LEU A 248 30.62 16.40 -4.17
CA LEU A 248 31.67 15.94 -5.08
C LEU A 248 33.00 16.14 -4.36
N SER A 249 33.67 15.04 -4.02
CA SER A 249 34.97 15.12 -3.36
C SER A 249 36.04 15.45 -4.40
N LEU A 250 36.46 16.72 -4.57
CA LEU A 250 37.85 17.20 -4.83
C LEU A 250 37.94 18.47 -5.73
N LEU A 251 39.16 18.84 -6.14
CA LEU A 251 39.85 20.13 -5.97
C LEU A 251 40.09 20.85 -7.30
N ILE A 252 39.60 22.09 -7.44
CA ILE A 252 39.75 22.92 -8.66
C ILE A 252 41.16 23.55 -8.73
N MET A 253 42.10 22.98 -9.50
CA MET A 253 43.39 23.62 -9.78
C MET A 253 43.33 24.59 -10.98
N GLY A 254 42.98 25.85 -10.76
CA GLY A 254 43.19 26.87 -11.80
C GLY A 254 44.69 27.13 -12.02
N VAL A 255 45.18 26.97 -13.26
CA VAL A 255 46.57 27.24 -13.66
C VAL A 255 46.59 28.49 -14.55
N VAL A 256 47.54 29.40 -14.33
CA VAL A 256 47.60 30.77 -14.90
C VAL A 256 47.65 30.83 -16.45
N TYR A 257 47.90 29.71 -17.15
CA TYR A 257 47.93 29.64 -18.62
C TYR A 257 46.81 28.83 -19.27
N GLY A 258 45.86 28.30 -18.49
CA GLY A 258 44.71 27.55 -18.99
C GLY A 258 43.86 27.04 -17.84
N LEU A 259 42.54 27.29 -17.89
CA LEU A 259 41.60 26.72 -16.93
C LEU A 259 41.58 25.20 -17.15
N CYS A 260 42.19 24.43 -16.24
CA CYS A 260 41.99 22.98 -16.15
C CYS A 260 41.17 22.72 -14.89
N MET A 261 39.87 22.44 -15.07
CA MET A 261 38.96 22.12 -13.97
C MET A 261 38.87 20.59 -13.88
N LEU A 262 39.31 20.01 -12.77
CA LEU A 262 39.25 18.57 -12.54
C LEU A 262 38.06 18.25 -11.59
N ILE A 263 37.06 17.64 -12.21
CA ILE A 263 35.80 17.01 -11.74
C ILE A 263 36.01 15.68 -10.99
N PHE A 264 35.44 15.40 -9.81
CA PHE A 264 35.49 14.06 -9.21
C PHE A 264 34.09 13.60 -8.81
N GLU A 265 33.69 12.42 -9.30
CA GLU A 265 32.47 11.69 -8.91
C GLU A 265 32.82 10.40 -8.14
#